data_AF-A0A8D0AJZ1-F1
#
_entry.id   AF-A0A8D0AJZ1-F1
#
_cell.length_a   1.000
_cell.length_b   1.000
_cell.length_c   1.000
_cell.angle_alpha   90.00
_cell.angle_beta   90.00
_cell.angle_gamma   90.00
#
_symmetry.space_group_name_H-M   'P 1'
#
loop_
_entity.id
_entity.type
_entity.pdbx_description
1 polymer ?
#
loop_
_entity_poly.entity_id
_entity_poly.type
_entity_poly.pdbx_seq_one_letter_code
_entity_poly.pdbx_strand_id
1 'polypeptide(L)'
;MDLRSELLKSIWYGFTALDLEKSGKVSKSQLKVLSHNLCTVLSIPHDPVALEEHFRDDDDGPVSSQGYMPYLNKYILDKVIEGSFIKENVDELCWTLTAKKNYQTDKTSSTVLPEKDAFRLWCLFNFLSEDKYPLVMVPDEVEYLLKKICMGMSIEFNCVELEDFFSQDSVQQSGITVWVFLAMMNSGKITRGIEKSIISMAIEEVYREIVGDVLKEGYLWKKGQLRRNWKERWFTLRPSNLSYYTGEDRKDCQGNIVLDGNCCVEVLPDRDGKRCMFCLKTLSKTYEMSASDTKQRQEWTTAIQTAIRLHVEGKTSLHKDLKMKRREQREQREKRQQAKEEELHRLRALQEERERKLAELDLLKEAQKQAQALLEQDEQRRRQQHEQLQRALEVQLREAEEARVSMQAEMALKEEEAERQRKRIQELEEMQKRLEEALQQEIKARRDEEAFRYAQAGLLAEEEEKMKALMRLQEEQEEYILKTQREKQELKQEMEAKSRSLDEAQRQLEEVRANRHRVDQDVVAAQRKLRQASTNVKHWNVQMNRLMRPIGPGEKRPSLGSSFSSFQIPTQRDPGLRLRRRSGSEDQDEESKENVDTRAGCDLEKRHSHASNGDMDIP
;
A
#
# COMPACT_ATOMS: atom_id res chain seq x y z
N MET A 1 -11.84 -30.62 71.45
CA MET A 1 -10.79 -30.04 72.35
C MET A 1 -11.39 -29.10 73.42
N ASP A 2 -12.70 -29.11 73.58
CA ASP A 2 -13.47 -27.90 73.82
C ASP A 2 -13.38 -27.44 75.29
N LEU A 3 -13.23 -28.39 76.20
CA LEU A 3 -13.05 -28.17 77.64
C LEU A 3 -11.81 -27.30 77.94
N ARG A 4 -10.70 -27.46 77.21
CA ARG A 4 -9.50 -26.61 77.38
C ARG A 4 -9.80 -25.16 77.02
N SER A 5 -10.42 -24.93 75.85
CA SER A 5 -10.81 -23.60 75.40
C SER A 5 -11.86 -22.95 76.31
N GLU A 6 -12.84 -23.71 76.82
CA GLU A 6 -13.84 -23.19 77.77
C GLU A 6 -13.21 -22.72 79.08
N LEU A 7 -12.31 -23.51 79.69
CA LEU A 7 -11.60 -23.11 80.90
C LEU A 7 -10.68 -21.91 80.66
N LEU A 8 -10.00 -21.89 79.51
CA LEU A 8 -9.07 -20.82 79.14
C LEU A 8 -9.76 -19.44 79.08
N LYS A 9 -11.06 -19.38 78.73
CA LYS A 9 -11.82 -18.11 78.71
C LYS A 9 -11.88 -17.43 80.08
N SER A 10 -12.28 -18.17 81.10
CA SER A 10 -12.35 -17.67 82.47
C SER A 10 -10.95 -17.36 83.00
N ILE A 11 -9.97 -18.23 82.71
CA ILE A 11 -8.57 -18.05 83.14
C ILE A 11 -7.91 -16.82 82.48
N TRP A 12 -8.28 -16.44 81.25
CA TRP A 12 -7.82 -15.18 80.65
C TRP A 12 -8.23 -13.94 81.45
N TYR A 13 -9.46 -13.92 81.99
CA TYR A 13 -9.87 -12.84 82.91
C TYR A 13 -9.12 -12.90 84.25
N GLY A 14 -8.85 -14.11 84.77
CA GLY A 14 -8.00 -14.28 85.95
C GLY A 14 -6.58 -13.73 85.76
N PHE A 15 -5.93 -14.06 84.62
CA PHE A 15 -4.60 -13.57 84.28
C PHE A 15 -4.57 -12.05 84.04
N THR A 16 -5.50 -11.52 83.24
CA THR A 16 -5.53 -10.08 82.92
C THR A 16 -6.01 -9.21 84.07
N ALA A 17 -6.68 -9.80 85.08
CA ALA A 17 -6.89 -9.14 86.36
C ALA A 17 -5.61 -9.03 87.22
N LEU A 18 -4.58 -9.84 86.98
CA LEU A 18 -3.30 -9.76 87.71
C LEU A 18 -2.29 -8.82 87.02
N ASP A 19 -2.41 -8.59 85.72
CA ASP A 19 -1.67 -7.58 84.95
C ASP A 19 -2.11 -6.16 85.36
N LEU A 20 -1.48 -5.65 86.41
CA LEU A 20 -1.78 -4.36 87.03
C LEU A 20 -1.50 -3.15 86.13
N GLU A 21 -0.55 -3.28 85.22
CA GLU A 21 -0.06 -2.19 84.36
C GLU A 21 -0.67 -2.22 82.95
N LYS A 22 -1.38 -3.30 82.60
CA LYS A 22 -1.72 -3.67 81.21
C LYS A 22 -0.48 -3.83 80.32
N SER A 23 0.66 -4.21 80.93
CA SER A 23 1.95 -4.36 80.26
C SER A 23 2.13 -5.74 79.61
N GLY A 24 1.11 -6.61 79.71
CA GLY A 24 1.13 -7.99 79.23
C GLY A 24 1.87 -8.95 80.15
N LYS A 25 2.26 -8.50 81.37
CA LYS A 25 3.14 -9.20 82.30
C LYS A 25 2.55 -9.28 83.70
N VAL A 26 2.85 -10.37 84.42
CA VAL A 26 2.38 -10.63 85.78
C VAL A 26 3.54 -11.13 86.64
N SER A 27 3.57 -10.78 87.93
CA SER A 27 4.64 -11.24 88.83
C SER A 27 4.63 -12.76 89.03
N LYS A 28 5.82 -13.37 89.12
CA LYS A 28 5.99 -14.83 89.33
C LYS A 28 5.20 -15.34 90.54
N SER A 29 5.17 -14.59 91.65
CA SER A 29 4.44 -14.95 92.87
C SER A 29 2.93 -15.01 92.66
N GLN A 30 2.34 -14.03 91.96
CA GLN A 30 0.91 -14.05 91.61
C GLN A 30 0.56 -15.22 90.69
N LEU A 31 1.43 -15.58 89.74
CA LEU A 31 1.24 -16.73 88.85
C LEU A 31 1.41 -18.08 89.57
N LYS A 32 2.36 -18.19 90.52
CA LYS A 32 2.50 -19.37 91.41
C LYS A 32 1.19 -19.57 92.21
N VAL A 33 0.62 -18.52 92.80
CA VAL A 33 -0.66 -18.58 93.54
C VAL A 33 -1.85 -18.91 92.62
N LEU A 34 -1.95 -18.29 91.45
CA LEU A 34 -3.01 -18.62 90.47
C LEU A 34 -2.93 -20.08 90.03
N SER A 35 -1.72 -20.58 89.74
CA SER A 35 -1.47 -21.97 89.34
C SER A 35 -1.90 -22.96 90.42
N HIS A 36 -1.48 -22.72 91.68
CA HIS A 36 -1.87 -23.54 92.83
C HIS A 36 -3.40 -23.62 92.99
N ASN A 37 -4.08 -22.47 92.91
CA ASN A 37 -5.52 -22.39 93.09
C ASN A 37 -6.28 -23.05 91.92
N LEU A 38 -5.80 -22.90 90.68
CA LEU A 38 -6.34 -23.62 89.52
C LEU A 38 -6.18 -25.14 89.66
N CYS A 39 -5.00 -25.63 90.04
CA CYS A 39 -4.79 -27.07 90.29
C CYS A 39 -5.72 -27.59 91.40
N THR A 40 -5.88 -26.83 92.49
CA THR A 40 -6.77 -27.17 93.61
C THR A 40 -8.22 -27.30 93.14
N VAL A 41 -8.73 -26.32 92.40
CA VAL A 41 -10.14 -26.31 91.94
C VAL A 41 -10.40 -27.35 90.84
N LEU A 42 -9.43 -27.57 89.94
CA LEU A 42 -9.50 -28.61 88.90
C LEU A 42 -9.23 -30.03 89.43
N SER A 43 -8.95 -30.19 90.73
CA SER A 43 -8.59 -31.45 91.39
C SER A 43 -7.37 -32.16 90.76
N ILE A 44 -6.40 -31.38 90.30
CA ILE A 44 -5.14 -31.85 89.71
C ILE A 44 -4.10 -32.05 90.82
N PRO A 45 -3.37 -33.19 90.86
CA PRO A 45 -2.27 -33.38 91.80
C PRO A 45 -1.23 -32.27 91.71
N HIS A 46 -1.05 -31.54 92.81
CA HIS A 46 -0.12 -30.41 92.88
C HIS A 46 1.32 -30.90 93.07
N ASP A 47 2.19 -30.57 92.11
CA ASP A 47 3.63 -30.76 92.20
C ASP A 47 4.29 -29.40 92.49
N PRO A 48 4.65 -29.11 93.75
CA PRO A 48 5.29 -27.84 94.10
C PRO A 48 6.70 -27.73 93.52
N VAL A 49 7.42 -28.84 93.36
CA VAL A 49 8.79 -28.85 92.87
C VAL A 49 8.82 -28.52 91.37
N ALA A 50 7.91 -29.08 90.58
CA ALA A 50 7.76 -28.72 89.17
C ALA A 50 7.25 -27.28 88.97
N LEU A 51 6.42 -26.75 89.89
CA LEU A 51 6.00 -25.35 89.87
C LEU A 51 7.16 -24.40 90.19
N GLU A 52 7.98 -24.71 91.19
CA GLU A 52 9.16 -23.92 91.54
C GLU A 52 10.28 -24.04 90.49
N GLU A 53 10.50 -25.22 89.91
CA GLU A 53 11.46 -25.43 88.83
C GLU A 53 11.08 -24.65 87.56
N HIS A 54 9.80 -24.62 87.19
CA HIS A 54 9.35 -23.87 86.01
C HIS A 54 9.40 -22.34 86.20
N PHE A 55 9.30 -21.87 87.44
CA PHE A 55 9.42 -20.45 87.81
C PHE A 55 10.64 -20.21 88.69
N ARG A 56 11.80 -20.80 88.33
CA ARG A 56 13.09 -20.53 88.97
C ARG A 56 13.45 -19.05 88.88
N ASP A 57 14.28 -18.60 89.81
CA ASP A 57 14.60 -17.18 90.00
C ASP A 57 15.80 -16.72 89.16
N ASP A 58 16.29 -17.54 88.22
CA ASP A 58 17.37 -17.23 87.25
C ASP A 58 17.03 -16.09 86.26
N ASP A 59 15.87 -15.45 86.40
CA ASP A 59 15.32 -14.44 85.50
C ASP A 59 14.34 -13.54 86.29
N ASP A 60 14.81 -12.46 86.92
CA ASP A 60 14.05 -11.63 87.89
C ASP A 60 12.81 -10.89 87.33
N GLY A 61 12.49 -11.06 86.03
CA GLY A 61 11.42 -10.36 85.35
C GLY A 61 9.98 -10.85 85.64
N PRO A 62 8.98 -9.95 85.56
CA PRO A 62 7.57 -10.36 85.52
C PRO A 62 7.26 -11.09 84.20
N VAL A 63 6.56 -12.22 84.29
CA VAL A 63 6.36 -13.18 83.20
C VAL A 63 5.25 -12.69 82.27
N SER A 64 5.51 -12.71 80.96
CA SER A 64 4.52 -12.33 79.95
C SER A 64 3.42 -13.39 79.77
N SER A 65 2.30 -13.01 79.17
CA SER A 65 1.26 -13.95 78.72
C SER A 65 1.84 -15.06 77.82
N GLN A 66 2.82 -14.74 76.96
CA GLN A 66 3.52 -15.70 76.12
C GLN A 66 4.37 -16.72 76.91
N GLY A 67 4.88 -16.36 78.09
CA GLY A 67 5.59 -17.28 78.98
C GLY A 67 4.65 -18.14 79.84
N TYR A 68 3.55 -17.57 80.34
CA TYR A 68 2.61 -18.30 81.20
C TYR A 68 1.70 -19.29 80.45
N MET A 69 1.25 -18.94 79.24
CA MET A 69 0.30 -19.78 78.50
C MET A 69 0.83 -21.18 78.14
N PRO A 70 2.11 -21.37 77.73
CA PRO A 70 2.70 -22.71 77.56
C PRO A 70 2.68 -23.54 78.85
N TYR A 71 2.96 -22.94 80.01
CA TYR A 71 2.88 -23.62 81.30
C TYR A 71 1.45 -24.07 81.61
N LEU A 72 0.51 -23.11 81.54
CA LEU A 72 -0.91 -23.33 81.81
C LEU A 72 -1.48 -24.47 80.95
N ASN A 73 -1.15 -24.51 79.65
CA ASN A 73 -1.58 -25.59 78.77
C ASN A 73 -0.96 -26.92 79.19
N LYS A 74 0.38 -27.02 79.21
CA LYS A 74 1.11 -28.29 79.37
C LYS A 74 1.00 -28.93 80.76
N TYR A 75 0.95 -28.14 81.83
CA TYR A 75 1.04 -28.64 83.20
C TYR A 75 -0.28 -28.61 83.98
N ILE A 76 -1.25 -27.80 83.53
CA ILE A 76 -2.59 -27.70 84.15
C ILE A 76 -3.66 -28.22 83.18
N LEU A 77 -3.94 -27.53 82.07
CA LEU A 77 -5.07 -27.85 81.18
C LEU A 77 -4.95 -29.23 80.50
N ASP A 78 -3.73 -29.70 80.23
CA ASP A 78 -3.47 -31.05 79.72
C ASP A 78 -3.69 -32.18 80.74
N LYS A 79 -3.73 -31.85 82.04
CA LYS A 79 -4.03 -32.79 83.14
C LYS A 79 -5.49 -32.77 83.60
N VAL A 80 -6.33 -31.92 83.01
CA VAL A 80 -7.76 -31.83 83.36
C VAL A 80 -8.50 -33.08 82.87
N ILE A 81 -9.24 -33.72 83.78
CA ILE A 81 -10.12 -34.85 83.48
C ILE A 81 -11.57 -34.36 83.50
N GLU A 82 -12.34 -34.67 82.46
CA GLU A 82 -13.75 -34.25 82.40
C GLU A 82 -14.57 -34.97 83.48
N GLY A 83 -15.31 -34.20 84.29
CA GLY A 83 -16.09 -34.72 85.41
C GLY A 83 -15.31 -34.91 86.73
N SER A 84 -13.99 -34.64 86.80
CA SER A 84 -13.25 -34.68 88.07
C SER A 84 -13.38 -33.41 88.92
N PHE A 85 -14.03 -32.37 88.38
CA PHE A 85 -14.11 -31.04 88.98
C PHE A 85 -15.44 -30.35 88.64
N ILE A 86 -15.76 -29.26 89.34
CA ILE A 86 -16.93 -28.42 89.08
C ILE A 86 -16.47 -27.13 88.39
N LYS A 87 -16.95 -26.89 87.16
CA LYS A 87 -16.56 -25.71 86.36
C LYS A 87 -16.91 -24.38 87.02
N GLU A 88 -18.08 -24.31 87.67
CA GLU A 88 -18.57 -23.13 88.40
C GLU A 88 -17.56 -22.62 89.44
N ASN A 89 -16.80 -23.52 90.09
CA ASN A 89 -15.74 -23.14 91.04
C ASN A 89 -14.52 -22.47 90.35
N VAL A 90 -14.20 -22.87 89.11
CA VAL A 90 -13.13 -22.24 88.31
C VAL A 90 -13.57 -20.87 87.84
N ASP A 91 -14.83 -20.77 87.42
CA ASP A 91 -15.48 -19.53 87.02
C ASP A 91 -15.55 -18.55 88.22
N GLU A 92 -15.90 -19.01 89.43
CA GLU A 92 -15.90 -18.21 90.67
C GLU A 92 -14.49 -17.75 91.09
N LEU A 93 -13.48 -18.62 91.00
CA LEU A 93 -12.07 -18.25 91.24
C LEU A 93 -11.61 -17.13 90.28
N CYS A 94 -11.98 -17.22 89.01
CA CYS A 94 -11.62 -16.21 88.02
C CYS A 94 -12.42 -14.92 88.21
N TRP A 95 -13.72 -15.01 88.49
CA TRP A 95 -14.60 -13.88 88.78
C TRP A 95 -14.12 -13.08 90.00
N THR A 96 -13.83 -13.75 91.12
CA THR A 96 -13.39 -13.09 92.36
C THR A 96 -12.03 -12.39 92.26
N LEU A 97 -11.22 -12.71 91.23
CA LEU A 97 -10.02 -11.97 90.84
C LEU A 97 -10.36 -10.76 89.96
N THR A 98 -11.19 -10.92 88.92
CA THR A 98 -11.45 -9.84 87.94
C THR A 98 -12.50 -8.82 88.37
N ALA A 99 -13.55 -9.22 89.08
CA ALA A 99 -14.68 -8.36 89.42
C ALA A 99 -14.26 -7.23 90.38
N LYS A 100 -13.39 -7.54 91.34
CA LYS A 100 -12.85 -6.57 92.33
C LYS A 100 -12.14 -5.37 91.72
N LYS A 101 -11.68 -5.46 90.47
CA LYS A 101 -11.02 -4.36 89.73
C LYS A 101 -11.96 -3.71 88.70
N ASN A 102 -12.72 -4.54 87.98
CA ASN A 102 -13.42 -4.12 86.76
C ASN A 102 -14.93 -3.95 86.92
N TYR A 103 -15.56 -4.59 87.92
CA TYR A 103 -16.99 -4.48 88.22
C TYR A 103 -17.21 -3.58 89.44
N GLN A 104 -17.02 -2.28 89.24
CA GLN A 104 -17.21 -1.28 90.29
C GLN A 104 -18.71 -1.01 90.50
N THR A 105 -19.28 -1.59 91.55
CA THR A 105 -20.65 -1.29 91.98
C THR A 105 -20.67 0.10 92.64
N ASP A 106 -21.09 1.14 91.92
CA ASP A 106 -21.35 2.43 92.54
C ASP A 106 -22.54 2.32 93.49
N LYS A 107 -22.24 2.33 94.79
CA LYS A 107 -23.17 2.10 95.90
C LYS A 107 -24.29 3.15 95.97
N THR A 108 -24.19 4.24 95.23
CA THR A 108 -25.23 5.28 95.14
C THR A 108 -26.34 4.94 94.13
N SER A 109 -26.06 4.06 93.16
CA SER A 109 -26.93 3.81 92.01
C SER A 109 -27.88 2.62 92.23
N SER A 110 -29.19 2.90 92.24
CA SER A 110 -30.23 1.89 92.54
C SER A 110 -30.42 0.84 91.44
N THR A 111 -29.87 1.03 90.24
CA THR A 111 -30.02 0.14 89.08
C THR A 111 -29.03 -1.03 89.05
N VAL A 112 -28.00 -1.04 89.89
CA VAL A 112 -26.95 -2.08 89.88
C VAL A 112 -27.52 -3.46 90.19
N LEU A 113 -27.08 -4.46 89.41
CA LEU A 113 -27.40 -5.87 89.59
C LEU A 113 -26.68 -6.48 90.80
N PRO A 114 -27.30 -7.46 91.50
CA PRO A 114 -26.61 -8.25 92.52
C PRO A 114 -25.34 -8.90 91.99
N GLU A 115 -24.31 -9.02 92.83
CA GLU A 115 -23.01 -9.61 92.46
C GLU A 115 -23.15 -11.04 91.90
N LYS A 116 -24.10 -11.82 92.41
CA LYS A 116 -24.44 -13.16 91.90
C LYS A 116 -25.01 -13.14 90.48
N ASP A 117 -25.79 -12.12 90.13
CA ASP A 117 -26.37 -11.99 88.79
C ASP A 117 -25.36 -11.41 87.80
N ALA A 118 -24.47 -10.52 88.25
CA ALA A 118 -23.29 -10.11 87.49
C ALA A 118 -22.37 -11.30 87.19
N PHE A 119 -22.13 -12.19 88.15
CA PHE A 119 -21.39 -13.45 87.95
C PHE A 119 -22.06 -14.38 86.93
N ARG A 120 -23.38 -14.61 87.06
CA ARG A 120 -24.17 -15.41 86.10
C ARG A 120 -24.10 -14.84 84.68
N LEU A 121 -24.25 -13.52 84.54
CA LEU A 121 -24.13 -12.81 83.26
C LEU A 121 -22.72 -12.87 82.68
N TRP A 122 -21.67 -12.81 83.52
CA TRP A 122 -20.29 -13.00 83.09
C TRP A 122 -20.02 -14.44 82.62
N CYS A 123 -20.59 -15.46 83.28
CA CYS A 123 -20.52 -16.84 82.83
C CYS A 123 -21.27 -17.06 81.49
N LEU A 124 -22.47 -16.48 81.36
CA LEU A 124 -23.26 -16.45 80.12
C LEU A 124 -22.48 -15.75 78.99
N PHE A 125 -21.77 -14.67 79.32
CA PHE A 125 -20.87 -14.00 78.39
C PHE A 125 -19.71 -14.91 77.95
N ASN A 126 -19.02 -15.57 78.88
CA ASN A 126 -17.91 -16.48 78.55
C ASN A 126 -18.40 -17.65 77.68
N PHE A 127 -19.60 -18.16 77.91
CA PHE A 127 -20.22 -19.19 77.09
C PHE A 127 -20.49 -18.71 75.65
N LEU A 128 -21.13 -17.54 75.48
CA LEU A 128 -21.58 -17.04 74.17
C LEU A 128 -20.51 -16.28 73.36
N SER A 129 -19.48 -15.74 74.03
CA SER A 129 -18.36 -15.03 73.39
C SER A 129 -17.61 -15.87 72.35
N GLU A 130 -16.92 -15.21 71.42
CA GLU A 130 -15.96 -15.83 70.51
C GLU A 130 -14.75 -16.42 71.26
N ASP A 131 -13.95 -17.24 70.59
CA ASP A 131 -12.93 -18.08 71.25
C ASP A 131 -11.50 -17.51 71.20
N LYS A 132 -11.38 -16.23 70.80
CA LYS A 132 -10.13 -15.47 70.76
C LYS A 132 -10.13 -14.42 71.88
N TYR A 133 -8.96 -14.16 72.47
CA TYR A 133 -8.77 -13.06 73.41
C TYR A 133 -8.38 -11.77 72.65
N PRO A 134 -8.89 -10.57 73.01
CA PRO A 134 -9.86 -10.27 74.07
C PRO A 134 -11.25 -10.85 73.76
N LEU A 135 -11.90 -11.41 74.79
CA LEU A 135 -13.19 -12.06 74.64
C LEU A 135 -14.30 -11.04 74.35
N VAL A 136 -14.97 -11.25 73.23
CA VAL A 136 -16.06 -10.41 72.73
C VAL A 136 -17.27 -11.26 72.36
N MET A 137 -18.47 -10.72 72.61
CA MET A 137 -19.72 -11.27 72.11
C MET A 137 -20.17 -10.44 70.90
N VAL A 138 -20.54 -11.10 69.81
CA VAL A 138 -21.08 -10.43 68.61
C VAL A 138 -22.53 -9.96 68.87
N PRO A 139 -23.02 -8.91 68.15
CA PRO A 139 -24.38 -8.40 68.35
C PRO A 139 -25.48 -9.47 68.30
N ASP A 140 -25.44 -10.40 67.33
CA ASP A 140 -26.40 -11.52 67.22
C ASP A 140 -26.51 -12.38 68.49
N GLU A 141 -25.39 -12.60 69.19
CA GLU A 141 -25.34 -13.41 70.41
C GLU A 141 -25.78 -12.62 71.64
N VAL A 142 -25.53 -11.30 71.67
CA VAL A 142 -26.09 -10.38 72.68
C VAL A 142 -27.60 -10.28 72.51
N GLU A 143 -28.09 -10.13 71.28
CA GLU A 143 -29.51 -10.12 70.95
C GLU A 143 -30.19 -11.43 71.36
N TYR A 144 -29.57 -12.58 71.06
CA TYR A 144 -30.03 -13.89 71.52
C TYR A 144 -30.11 -14.00 73.05
N LEU A 145 -29.08 -13.55 73.77
CA LEU A 145 -29.04 -13.59 75.24
C LEU A 145 -30.10 -12.69 75.86
N LEU A 146 -30.27 -11.47 75.36
CA LEU A 146 -31.25 -10.53 75.88
C LEU A 146 -32.68 -10.97 75.55
N LYS A 147 -32.94 -11.50 74.35
CA LYS A 147 -34.21 -12.18 74.01
C LYS A 147 -34.53 -13.29 75.00
N LYS A 148 -33.55 -14.12 75.35
CA LYS A 148 -33.71 -15.18 76.35
C LYS A 148 -34.05 -14.65 77.75
N ILE A 149 -33.37 -13.60 78.22
CA ILE A 149 -33.65 -13.00 79.54
C ILE A 149 -35.04 -12.33 79.55
N CYS A 150 -35.42 -11.59 78.50
CA CYS A 150 -36.76 -11.02 78.38
C CYS A 150 -37.86 -12.08 78.32
N MET A 151 -37.65 -13.22 77.64
CA MET A 151 -38.58 -14.35 77.66
C MET A 151 -38.78 -14.92 79.08
N GLY A 152 -37.72 -15.06 79.89
CA GLY A 152 -37.83 -15.47 81.30
C GLY A 152 -38.60 -14.45 82.15
N MET A 153 -38.45 -13.16 81.85
CA MET A 153 -39.26 -12.09 82.46
C MET A 153 -40.68 -11.97 81.88
N SER A 154 -41.07 -12.83 80.92
CA SER A 154 -42.35 -12.79 80.18
C SER A 154 -42.62 -11.47 79.43
N ILE A 155 -41.57 -10.87 78.86
CA ILE A 155 -41.59 -9.57 78.17
C ILE A 155 -41.14 -9.72 76.71
N GLU A 156 -41.79 -9.02 75.80
CA GLU A 156 -41.35 -8.91 74.41
C GLU A 156 -40.11 -8.03 74.29
N PHE A 157 -39.05 -8.56 73.66
CA PHE A 157 -37.79 -7.86 73.48
C PHE A 157 -37.82 -6.94 72.25
N ASN A 158 -37.62 -5.64 72.47
CA ASN A 158 -37.53 -4.64 71.41
C ASN A 158 -36.06 -4.36 71.04
N CYS A 159 -35.66 -4.69 69.82
CA CYS A 159 -34.29 -4.49 69.34
C CYS A 159 -33.91 -3.00 69.16
N VAL A 160 -34.90 -2.12 68.94
CA VAL A 160 -34.66 -0.70 68.56
C VAL A 160 -33.93 0.07 69.67
N GLU A 161 -34.18 -0.22 70.95
CA GLU A 161 -33.50 0.44 72.07
C GLU A 161 -31.99 0.12 72.18
N LEU A 162 -31.52 -0.84 71.38
CA LEU A 162 -30.12 -1.26 71.28
C LEU A 162 -29.44 -0.80 69.99
N GLU A 163 -30.17 -0.31 68.99
CA GLU A 163 -29.56 0.23 67.76
C GLU A 163 -28.68 1.44 68.10
N ASP A 164 -29.10 2.31 69.02
CA ASP A 164 -28.28 3.40 69.63
C ASP A 164 -26.97 2.90 70.28
N PHE A 165 -26.93 1.64 70.72
CA PHE A 165 -25.79 1.06 71.42
C PHE A 165 -24.88 0.30 70.44
N PHE A 166 -25.46 -0.41 69.47
CA PHE A 166 -24.72 -1.13 68.42
C PHE A 166 -24.20 -0.19 67.32
N SER A 167 -24.76 1.01 67.15
CA SER A 167 -24.31 2.01 66.16
C SER A 167 -23.08 2.83 66.60
N GLN A 168 -22.47 2.50 67.74
CA GLN A 168 -21.20 3.10 68.16
C GLN A 168 -20.05 2.38 67.45
N ASP A 169 -19.16 3.12 66.78
CA ASP A 169 -18.09 2.57 65.92
C ASP A 169 -17.26 1.45 66.57
N SER A 170 -17.01 1.58 67.87
CA SER A 170 -16.28 0.60 68.70
C SER A 170 -16.93 -0.79 68.71
N VAL A 171 -18.27 -0.85 68.70
CA VAL A 171 -19.04 -2.10 68.69
C VAL A 171 -19.04 -2.74 67.31
N GLN A 172 -19.23 -1.95 66.25
CA GLN A 172 -19.27 -2.46 64.87
C GLN A 172 -17.93 -3.08 64.43
N GLN A 173 -16.80 -2.52 64.88
CA GLN A 173 -15.47 -2.97 64.45
C GLN A 173 -14.86 -4.09 65.32
N SER A 174 -15.36 -4.32 66.54
CA SER A 174 -14.71 -5.25 67.48
C SER A 174 -15.64 -6.14 68.32
N GLY A 175 -16.96 -5.93 68.31
CA GLY A 175 -17.90 -6.64 69.18
C GLY A 175 -17.91 -6.13 70.62
N ILE A 176 -18.71 -6.76 71.47
CA ILE A 176 -19.01 -6.26 72.82
C ILE A 176 -18.18 -7.02 73.86
N THR A 177 -17.41 -6.30 74.69
CA THR A 177 -16.69 -6.89 75.83
C THR A 177 -17.60 -7.05 77.05
N VAL A 178 -17.25 -7.96 77.96
CA VAL A 178 -18.09 -8.26 79.15
C VAL A 178 -18.37 -7.04 80.03
N TRP A 179 -17.43 -6.10 80.12
CA TRP A 179 -17.59 -4.88 80.92
C TRP A 179 -18.61 -3.92 80.29
N VAL A 180 -18.61 -3.81 78.96
CA VAL A 180 -19.61 -3.03 78.20
C VAL A 180 -20.99 -3.69 78.30
N PHE A 181 -21.07 -5.03 78.23
CA PHE A 181 -22.32 -5.76 78.43
C PHE A 181 -22.87 -5.62 79.86
N LEU A 182 -22.04 -5.77 80.90
CA LEU A 182 -22.46 -5.57 82.28
C LEU A 182 -22.85 -4.12 82.59
N ALA A 183 -22.20 -3.14 81.96
CA ALA A 183 -22.59 -1.73 82.03
C ALA A 183 -23.94 -1.46 81.32
N MET A 184 -24.18 -2.07 80.16
CA MET A 184 -25.48 -2.03 79.47
C MET A 184 -26.59 -2.57 80.39
N MET A 185 -26.38 -3.71 81.05
CA MET A 185 -27.35 -4.28 81.98
C MET A 185 -27.57 -3.39 83.22
N ASN A 186 -26.49 -2.90 83.85
CA ASN A 186 -26.57 -1.97 85.00
C ASN A 186 -27.15 -0.58 84.66
N SER A 187 -27.24 -0.20 83.39
CA SER A 187 -27.93 1.03 82.96
C SER A 187 -29.43 0.99 83.22
N GLY A 188 -30.00 -0.20 83.39
CA GLY A 188 -31.42 -0.39 83.67
C GLY A 188 -32.37 -0.06 82.50
N LYS A 189 -31.87 0.25 81.29
CA LYS A 189 -32.69 0.48 80.09
C LYS A 189 -33.65 -0.70 79.83
N ILE A 190 -33.06 -1.88 79.57
CA ILE A 190 -33.74 -3.12 79.20
C ILE A 190 -34.67 -3.62 80.32
N THR A 191 -34.32 -3.33 81.58
CA THR A 191 -35.04 -3.83 82.76
C THR A 191 -35.89 -2.75 83.45
N ARG A 192 -36.23 -1.67 82.74
CA ARG A 192 -36.89 -0.50 83.32
C ARG A 192 -38.30 -0.83 83.80
N GLY A 193 -38.55 -0.63 85.10
CA GLY A 193 -39.85 -0.89 85.72
C GLY A 193 -40.10 -2.35 86.13
N ILE A 194 -39.14 -3.24 85.92
CA ILE A 194 -39.21 -4.65 86.37
C ILE A 194 -38.68 -4.75 87.80
N GLU A 195 -39.28 -5.61 88.63
CA GLU A 195 -38.77 -5.88 89.99
C GLU A 195 -37.45 -6.68 89.94
N LYS A 196 -36.51 -6.34 90.83
CA LYS A 196 -35.19 -7.01 90.89
C LYS A 196 -35.26 -8.53 91.12
N SER A 197 -36.31 -9.01 91.80
CA SER A 197 -36.56 -10.45 92.00
C SER A 197 -36.79 -11.17 90.66
N ILE A 198 -37.68 -10.64 89.82
CA ILE A 198 -38.02 -11.16 88.48
C ILE A 198 -36.77 -11.17 87.58
N ILE A 199 -35.98 -10.09 87.60
CA ILE A 199 -34.73 -10.00 86.84
C ILE A 199 -33.74 -11.09 87.30
N SER A 200 -33.57 -11.26 88.62
CA SER A 200 -32.65 -12.26 89.21
C SER A 200 -33.09 -13.69 88.89
N MET A 201 -34.40 -13.97 88.93
CA MET A 201 -34.98 -15.27 88.54
C MET A 201 -34.76 -15.58 87.06
N ALA A 202 -35.00 -14.63 86.15
CA ALA A 202 -34.78 -14.83 84.72
C ALA A 202 -33.29 -15.01 84.38
N ILE A 203 -32.39 -14.30 85.07
CA ILE A 203 -30.94 -14.50 84.93
C ILE A 203 -30.53 -15.88 85.47
N GLU A 204 -31.12 -16.36 86.58
CA GLU A 204 -30.87 -17.72 87.07
C GLU A 204 -31.37 -18.79 86.10
N GLU A 205 -32.58 -18.65 85.56
CA GLU A 205 -33.18 -19.59 84.60
C GLU A 205 -32.30 -19.71 83.34
N VAL A 206 -31.96 -18.58 82.72
CA VAL A 206 -31.12 -18.55 81.50
C VAL A 206 -29.70 -19.04 81.77
N TYR A 207 -29.13 -18.75 82.94
CA TYR A 207 -27.84 -19.32 83.37
C TYR A 207 -27.92 -20.84 83.51
N ARG A 208 -28.97 -21.37 84.15
CA ARG A 208 -29.17 -22.82 84.32
C ARG A 208 -29.42 -23.53 82.99
N GLU A 209 -30.17 -22.92 82.07
CA GLU A 209 -30.42 -23.46 80.74
C GLU A 209 -29.11 -23.53 79.91
N ILE A 210 -28.41 -22.40 79.77
CA ILE A 210 -27.29 -22.24 78.82
C ILE A 210 -25.96 -22.72 79.40
N VAL A 211 -25.58 -22.28 80.59
CA VAL A 211 -24.28 -22.61 81.22
C VAL A 211 -24.40 -23.86 82.09
N GLY A 212 -25.55 -24.02 82.75
CA GLY A 212 -25.84 -25.13 83.63
C GLY A 212 -26.31 -26.41 82.93
N ASP A 213 -26.52 -26.42 81.60
CA ASP A 213 -27.04 -27.54 80.80
C ASP A 213 -28.33 -28.19 81.38
N VAL A 214 -29.23 -27.36 81.94
CA VAL A 214 -30.55 -27.81 82.41
C VAL A 214 -31.58 -27.64 81.28
N LEU A 215 -32.00 -28.76 80.69
CA LEU A 215 -32.93 -28.77 79.55
C LEU A 215 -34.39 -28.49 79.95
N LYS A 216 -34.75 -28.80 81.20
CA LYS A 216 -36.02 -28.40 81.85
C LYS A 216 -35.94 -28.70 83.35
N GLU A 217 -36.54 -27.85 84.17
CA GLU A 217 -36.88 -28.19 85.56
C GLU A 217 -38.34 -27.83 85.91
N GLY A 218 -38.80 -28.27 87.08
CA GLY A 218 -40.19 -28.09 87.54
C GLY A 218 -40.73 -29.25 88.37
N TYR A 219 -41.92 -29.09 88.96
CA TYR A 219 -42.61 -30.15 89.69
C TYR A 219 -43.28 -31.18 88.77
N LEU A 220 -43.18 -32.45 89.14
CA LEU A 220 -43.94 -33.56 88.55
C LEU A 220 -44.44 -34.51 89.63
N TRP A 221 -45.60 -35.12 89.37
CA TRP A 221 -46.10 -36.23 90.18
C TRP A 221 -45.45 -37.53 89.69
N LYS A 222 -44.60 -38.12 90.54
CA LYS A 222 -43.89 -39.37 90.26
C LYS A 222 -44.56 -40.55 90.97
N LYS A 223 -44.74 -41.67 90.25
CA LYS A 223 -45.18 -42.94 90.85
C LYS A 223 -44.02 -43.66 91.57
N GLY A 224 -44.30 -44.25 92.74
CA GLY A 224 -43.34 -45.05 93.50
C GLY A 224 -43.32 -46.52 93.06
N GLN A 225 -42.14 -47.10 92.81
CA GLN A 225 -42.03 -48.42 92.16
C GLN A 225 -42.66 -49.57 92.96
N LEU A 226 -42.35 -49.67 94.27
CA LEU A 226 -42.87 -50.73 95.14
C LEU A 226 -44.31 -50.43 95.60
N ARG A 227 -44.52 -49.26 96.22
CA ARG A 227 -45.79 -48.94 96.89
C ARG A 227 -46.86 -48.31 95.97
N ARG A 228 -46.56 -48.05 94.70
CA ARG A 228 -47.43 -47.43 93.67
C ARG A 228 -48.04 -46.06 93.97
N ASN A 229 -47.94 -45.54 95.20
CA ASN A 229 -48.33 -44.18 95.57
C ASN A 229 -47.65 -43.13 94.68
N TRP A 230 -48.37 -42.07 94.36
CA TRP A 230 -47.84 -40.87 93.72
C TRP A 230 -47.25 -39.91 94.77
N LYS A 231 -46.13 -39.27 94.46
CA LYS A 231 -45.57 -38.14 95.22
C LYS A 231 -45.15 -37.02 94.27
N GLU A 232 -45.40 -35.79 94.66
CA GLU A 232 -44.82 -34.63 94.02
C GLU A 232 -43.31 -34.54 94.35
N ARG A 233 -42.52 -34.21 93.33
CA ARG A 233 -41.06 -34.07 93.38
C ARG A 233 -40.64 -32.96 92.41
N TRP A 234 -39.61 -32.20 92.76
CA TRP A 234 -38.92 -31.35 91.78
C TRP A 234 -38.06 -32.23 90.89
N PHE A 235 -38.07 -31.99 89.58
CA PHE A 235 -37.21 -32.68 88.62
C PHE A 235 -36.28 -31.68 87.95
N THR A 236 -35.06 -32.11 87.66
CA THR A 236 -34.07 -31.37 86.86
C THR A 236 -33.53 -32.30 85.78
N LEU A 237 -33.82 -31.96 84.52
CA LEU A 237 -33.36 -32.70 83.34
C LEU A 237 -32.04 -32.11 82.82
N ARG A 238 -31.07 -32.98 82.58
CA ARG A 238 -29.78 -32.72 81.96
C ARG A 238 -29.58 -33.70 80.78
N PRO A 239 -28.72 -33.43 79.79
CA PRO A 239 -28.53 -34.29 78.63
C PRO A 239 -28.32 -35.79 78.97
N SER A 240 -27.51 -36.08 79.98
CA SER A 240 -27.19 -37.46 80.38
C SER A 240 -28.03 -38.03 81.52
N ASN A 241 -28.88 -37.22 82.20
CA ASN A 241 -29.67 -37.71 83.34
C ASN A 241 -30.89 -36.85 83.71
N LEU A 242 -31.86 -37.49 84.36
CA LEU A 242 -33.04 -36.88 84.96
C LEU A 242 -33.03 -37.12 86.48
N SER A 243 -32.60 -36.11 87.24
CA SER A 243 -32.55 -36.14 88.71
C SER A 243 -33.85 -35.61 89.32
N TYR A 244 -34.24 -36.12 90.50
CA TYR A 244 -35.43 -35.64 91.21
C TYR A 244 -35.21 -35.50 92.73
N TYR A 245 -35.87 -34.49 93.30
CA TYR A 245 -35.61 -33.96 94.64
C TYR A 245 -36.91 -33.79 95.43
N THR A 246 -36.84 -33.75 96.76
CA THR A 246 -38.03 -33.50 97.60
C THR A 246 -38.65 -32.12 97.36
N GLY A 247 -37.86 -31.12 96.99
CA GLY A 247 -38.32 -29.78 96.59
C GLY A 247 -37.30 -29.05 95.72
N GLU A 248 -37.70 -27.86 95.27
CA GLU A 248 -36.97 -26.95 94.37
C GLU A 248 -35.64 -26.41 94.93
N ASP A 249 -35.44 -26.50 96.25
CA ASP A 249 -34.14 -26.18 96.87
C ASP A 249 -33.01 -27.15 96.48
N ARG A 250 -33.36 -28.29 95.86
CA ARG A 250 -32.46 -29.31 95.30
C ARG A 250 -31.48 -29.93 96.31
N LYS A 251 -31.70 -29.77 97.63
CA LYS A 251 -30.81 -30.31 98.67
C LYS A 251 -31.00 -31.80 98.94
N ASP A 252 -32.25 -32.25 98.99
CA ASP A 252 -32.60 -33.66 99.20
C ASP A 252 -32.83 -34.36 97.85
N CYS A 253 -31.76 -34.96 97.30
CA CYS A 253 -31.81 -35.75 96.09
C CYS A 253 -32.42 -37.13 96.37
N GLN A 254 -33.60 -37.38 95.80
CA GLN A 254 -34.43 -38.56 96.03
C GLN A 254 -34.20 -39.67 94.99
N GLY A 255 -33.42 -39.38 93.94
CA GLY A 255 -32.93 -40.35 92.97
C GLY A 255 -32.50 -39.71 91.66
N ASN A 256 -31.71 -40.46 90.89
CA ASN A 256 -31.22 -40.07 89.58
C ASN A 256 -31.56 -41.16 88.55
N ILE A 257 -32.00 -40.76 87.36
CA ILE A 257 -32.32 -41.64 86.23
C ILE A 257 -31.32 -41.32 85.12
N VAL A 258 -30.35 -42.19 84.88
CA VAL A 258 -29.42 -42.06 83.74
C VAL A 258 -30.21 -42.15 82.44
N LEU A 259 -29.90 -41.27 81.49
CA LEU A 259 -30.45 -41.26 80.14
C LEU A 259 -29.39 -41.78 79.18
N ASP A 260 -29.77 -42.80 78.40
CA ASP A 260 -28.95 -43.40 77.36
C ASP A 260 -29.74 -43.51 76.04
N GLY A 261 -29.11 -44.01 74.99
CA GLY A 261 -29.76 -44.26 73.70
C GLY A 261 -30.84 -45.36 73.70
N ASN A 262 -31.00 -46.09 74.81
CA ASN A 262 -32.01 -47.13 74.99
C ASN A 262 -33.25 -46.61 75.73
N CYS A 263 -33.18 -45.41 76.32
CA CYS A 263 -34.32 -44.76 76.94
C CYS A 263 -35.35 -44.32 75.89
N CYS A 264 -36.64 -44.49 76.20
CA CYS A 264 -37.73 -43.89 75.42
C CYS A 264 -38.76 -43.24 76.34
N VAL A 265 -39.47 -42.24 75.83
CA VAL A 265 -40.55 -41.55 76.57
C VAL A 265 -41.85 -41.61 75.79
N GLU A 266 -42.91 -42.07 76.45
CA GLU A 266 -44.22 -42.33 75.86
C GLU A 266 -45.32 -41.60 76.64
N VAL A 267 -46.27 -41.01 75.93
CA VAL A 267 -47.50 -40.45 76.52
C VAL A 267 -48.39 -41.59 76.99
N LEU A 268 -48.94 -41.48 78.20
CA LEU A 268 -49.85 -42.46 78.78
C LEU A 268 -51.28 -41.91 78.84
N PRO A 269 -52.32 -42.77 78.73
CA PRO A 269 -53.69 -42.38 79.01
C PRO A 269 -53.89 -42.07 80.50
N ASP A 270 -54.78 -41.13 80.80
CA ASP A 270 -55.18 -40.74 82.16
C ASP A 270 -55.69 -41.98 82.94
N ARG A 271 -55.13 -42.25 84.12
CA ARG A 271 -55.50 -43.39 85.01
C ARG A 271 -55.05 -43.13 86.46
N ASP A 272 -55.43 -43.98 87.40
CA ASP A 272 -55.07 -43.86 88.83
C ASP A 272 -55.44 -42.49 89.45
N GLY A 273 -56.47 -41.82 88.92
CA GLY A 273 -56.86 -40.45 89.31
C GLY A 273 -55.88 -39.36 88.85
N LYS A 274 -54.88 -39.68 88.02
CA LYS A 274 -53.91 -38.76 87.46
C LYS A 274 -54.14 -38.52 85.97
N ARG A 275 -53.86 -37.28 85.56
CA ARG A 275 -54.00 -36.79 84.19
C ARG A 275 -52.67 -36.39 83.60
N CYS A 276 -52.65 -36.08 82.30
CA CYS A 276 -51.49 -35.49 81.61
C CYS A 276 -50.24 -36.37 81.78
N MET A 277 -50.44 -37.70 81.69
CA MET A 277 -49.44 -38.68 82.07
C MET A 277 -48.46 -39.03 80.95
N PHE A 278 -47.28 -39.46 81.34
CA PHE A 278 -46.26 -40.04 80.48
C PHE A 278 -45.40 -41.05 81.27
N CYS A 279 -44.58 -41.83 80.59
CA CYS A 279 -43.54 -42.62 81.24
C CYS A 279 -42.21 -42.56 80.51
N LEU A 280 -41.13 -42.56 81.28
CA LEU A 280 -39.77 -42.78 80.81
C LEU A 280 -39.44 -44.26 81.03
N LYS A 281 -39.24 -45.01 79.96
CA LYS A 281 -38.73 -46.39 80.00
C LYS A 281 -37.20 -46.34 79.87
N THR A 282 -36.51 -47.09 80.71
CA THR A 282 -35.09 -47.43 80.57
C THR A 282 -34.96 -48.95 80.45
N LEU A 283 -33.78 -49.46 80.09
CA LEU A 283 -33.49 -50.91 79.98
C LEU A 283 -33.93 -51.76 81.18
N SER A 284 -34.04 -51.17 82.38
CA SER A 284 -34.39 -51.91 83.61
C SER A 284 -35.70 -51.47 84.27
N LYS A 285 -36.20 -50.25 84.03
CA LYS A 285 -37.26 -49.63 84.82
C LYS A 285 -38.14 -48.70 83.98
N THR A 286 -39.45 -48.82 84.13
CA THR A 286 -40.41 -47.79 83.67
C THR A 286 -40.74 -46.85 84.82
N TYR A 287 -40.61 -45.55 84.59
CA TYR A 287 -40.91 -44.47 85.52
C TYR A 287 -42.16 -43.72 85.06
N GLU A 288 -43.29 -43.94 85.75
CA GLU A 288 -44.56 -43.24 85.46
C GLU A 288 -44.59 -41.85 86.13
N MET A 289 -44.99 -40.84 85.34
CA MET A 289 -45.02 -39.43 85.71
C MET A 289 -46.31 -38.75 85.22
N SER A 290 -46.74 -37.71 85.93
CA SER A 290 -47.93 -36.91 85.63
C SER A 290 -47.59 -35.43 85.81
N ALA A 291 -47.87 -34.63 84.77
CA ALA A 291 -47.70 -33.18 84.79
C ALA A 291 -48.99 -32.48 85.24
N SER A 292 -48.90 -31.18 85.56
CA SER A 292 -50.04 -30.31 85.86
C SER A 292 -51.08 -30.28 84.72
N ASP A 293 -50.60 -30.22 83.48
CA ASP A 293 -51.39 -29.92 82.29
C ASP A 293 -50.75 -30.47 81.01
N THR A 294 -51.48 -30.37 79.90
CA THR A 294 -51.06 -30.88 78.58
C THR A 294 -49.82 -30.17 78.02
N LYS A 295 -49.64 -28.86 78.29
CA LYS A 295 -48.50 -28.08 77.82
C LYS A 295 -47.24 -28.49 78.57
N GLN A 296 -47.30 -28.57 79.90
CA GLN A 296 -46.19 -29.09 80.72
C GLN A 296 -45.85 -30.54 80.37
N ARG A 297 -46.84 -31.42 80.14
CA ARG A 297 -46.57 -32.78 79.65
C ARG A 297 -45.78 -32.73 78.34
N GLN A 298 -46.23 -31.94 77.37
CA GLN A 298 -45.57 -31.85 76.06
C GLN A 298 -44.14 -31.33 76.20
N GLU A 299 -43.93 -30.23 76.94
CA GLU A 299 -42.59 -29.68 77.23
C GLU A 299 -41.66 -30.74 77.85
N TRP A 300 -42.13 -31.46 78.89
CA TRP A 300 -41.35 -32.52 79.53
C TRP A 300 -41.00 -33.66 78.56
N THR A 301 -41.97 -34.15 77.78
CA THR A 301 -41.69 -35.23 76.81
C THR A 301 -40.74 -34.78 75.70
N THR A 302 -40.90 -33.57 75.15
CA THR A 302 -40.03 -33.01 74.10
C THR A 302 -38.60 -32.75 74.62
N ALA A 303 -38.47 -32.28 75.87
CA ALA A 303 -37.16 -32.06 76.50
C ALA A 303 -36.44 -33.41 76.76
N ILE A 304 -37.15 -34.43 77.27
CA ILE A 304 -36.59 -35.77 77.48
C ILE A 304 -36.19 -36.42 76.15
N GLN A 305 -36.99 -36.30 75.10
CA GLN A 305 -36.62 -36.73 73.73
C GLN A 305 -35.38 -36.00 73.22
N THR A 306 -35.19 -34.72 73.58
CA THR A 306 -34.00 -33.95 73.22
C THR A 306 -32.76 -34.39 74.02
N ALA A 307 -32.89 -34.73 75.30
CA ALA A 307 -31.80 -35.31 76.08
C ALA A 307 -31.31 -36.66 75.47
N ILE A 308 -32.25 -37.57 75.18
CA ILE A 308 -31.97 -38.86 74.54
C ILE A 308 -31.32 -38.66 73.16
N ARG A 309 -31.84 -37.74 72.35
CA ARG A 309 -31.26 -37.42 71.03
C ARG A 309 -29.83 -36.87 71.14
N LEU A 310 -29.56 -35.97 72.07
CA LEU A 310 -28.20 -35.44 72.31
C LEU A 310 -27.24 -36.57 72.68
N HIS A 311 -27.65 -37.50 73.55
CA HIS A 311 -26.85 -38.67 73.90
C HIS A 311 -26.56 -39.56 72.67
N VAL A 312 -27.56 -39.84 71.83
CA VAL A 312 -27.40 -40.61 70.59
C VAL A 312 -26.52 -39.89 69.55
N GLU A 313 -26.59 -38.56 69.48
CA GLU A 313 -25.72 -37.72 68.65
C GLU A 313 -24.30 -37.52 69.23
N GLY A 314 -24.00 -38.07 70.42
CA GLY A 314 -22.71 -37.92 71.10
C GLY A 314 -22.45 -36.52 71.67
N LYS A 315 -23.50 -35.71 71.86
CA LYS A 315 -23.43 -34.29 72.23
C LYS A 315 -23.66 -34.08 73.73
N THR A 316 -22.76 -33.33 74.37
CA THR A 316 -22.79 -33.06 75.81
C THR A 316 -23.72 -31.91 76.20
N SER A 317 -24.06 -31.01 75.28
CA SER A 317 -24.86 -29.79 75.55
C SER A 317 -25.72 -29.40 74.34
N LEU A 318 -26.97 -28.99 74.60
CA LEU A 318 -27.84 -28.40 73.58
C LEU A 318 -27.36 -27.01 73.16
N HIS A 319 -26.93 -26.18 74.11
CA HIS A 319 -26.60 -24.79 73.82
C HIS A 319 -25.24 -24.63 73.14
N LYS A 320 -24.32 -25.59 73.31
CA LYS A 320 -23.09 -25.66 72.51
C LYS A 320 -23.40 -25.98 71.04
N ASP A 321 -24.24 -26.98 70.76
CA ASP A 321 -24.70 -27.33 69.41
C ASP A 321 -25.47 -26.16 68.75
N LEU A 322 -26.36 -25.49 69.49
CA LEU A 322 -27.08 -24.30 68.98
C LEU A 322 -26.17 -23.10 68.74
N LYS A 323 -25.15 -22.86 69.59
CA LYS A 323 -24.15 -21.79 69.38
C LYS A 323 -23.31 -22.07 68.14
N MET A 324 -22.81 -23.30 67.97
CA MET A 324 -22.05 -23.67 66.77
C MET A 324 -22.88 -23.49 65.49
N LYS A 325 -24.16 -23.92 65.50
CA LYS A 325 -25.07 -23.69 64.36
C LYS A 325 -25.32 -22.21 64.06
N ARG A 326 -25.40 -21.33 65.07
CA ARG A 326 -25.47 -19.87 64.85
C ARG A 326 -24.19 -19.32 64.24
N ARG A 327 -23.02 -19.76 64.74
CA ARG A 327 -21.71 -19.40 64.20
C ARG A 327 -21.58 -19.81 62.73
N GLU A 328 -21.87 -21.06 62.40
CA GLU A 328 -21.86 -21.60 61.04
C GLU A 328 -22.78 -20.79 60.11
N GLN A 329 -23.98 -20.41 60.58
CA GLN A 329 -24.90 -19.56 59.83
C GLN A 329 -24.37 -18.14 59.62
N ARG A 330 -23.67 -17.53 60.60
CA ARG A 330 -22.99 -16.23 60.43
C ARG A 330 -21.89 -16.33 59.38
N GLU A 331 -20.96 -17.27 59.54
CA GLU A 331 -19.85 -17.48 58.60
C GLU A 331 -20.35 -17.80 57.18
N GLN A 332 -21.47 -18.52 57.02
CA GLN A 332 -22.08 -18.79 55.72
C GLN A 332 -22.79 -17.58 55.11
N ARG A 333 -23.35 -16.67 55.93
CA ARG A 333 -23.87 -15.37 55.46
C ARG A 333 -22.74 -14.46 54.99
N GLU A 334 -21.66 -14.37 55.76
CA GLU A 334 -20.46 -13.58 55.45
C GLU A 334 -19.82 -14.05 54.13
N LYS A 335 -19.54 -15.35 53.98
CA LYS A 335 -19.03 -15.95 52.74
C LYS A 335 -19.96 -15.68 51.53
N ARG A 336 -21.28 -15.75 51.73
CA ARG A 336 -22.27 -15.43 50.69
C ARG A 336 -22.32 -13.94 50.35
N GLN A 337 -21.99 -13.06 51.28
CA GLN A 337 -21.94 -11.61 51.04
C GLN A 337 -20.65 -11.23 50.31
N GLN A 338 -19.50 -11.74 50.76
CA GLN A 338 -18.20 -11.59 50.09
C GLN A 338 -18.27 -12.07 48.63
N ALA A 339 -18.80 -13.27 48.37
CA ALA A 339 -18.95 -13.79 47.01
C ALA A 339 -19.86 -12.93 46.11
N LYS A 340 -20.85 -12.20 46.65
CA LYS A 340 -21.63 -11.21 45.88
C LYS A 340 -20.82 -9.94 45.60
N GLU A 341 -20.03 -9.49 46.56
CA GLU A 341 -19.22 -8.27 46.45
C GLU A 341 -18.08 -8.47 45.46
N GLU A 342 -17.43 -9.64 45.47
CA GLU A 342 -16.48 -10.11 44.47
C GLU A 342 -17.10 -10.17 43.07
N GLU A 343 -18.27 -10.79 42.91
CA GLU A 343 -18.95 -10.86 41.60
C GLU A 343 -19.46 -9.48 41.15
N LEU A 344 -19.92 -8.61 42.05
CA LEU A 344 -20.29 -7.22 41.73
C LEU A 344 -19.07 -6.35 41.36
N HIS A 345 -17.90 -6.64 41.94
CA HIS A 345 -16.63 -6.02 41.54
C HIS A 345 -16.19 -6.52 40.16
N ARG A 346 -16.32 -7.83 39.91
CA ARG A 346 -16.02 -8.46 38.61
C ARG A 346 -16.93 -7.94 37.49
N LEU A 347 -18.23 -7.81 37.75
CA LEU A 347 -19.20 -7.26 36.80
C LEU A 347 -18.88 -5.80 36.47
N ARG A 348 -18.49 -4.98 37.45
CA ARG A 348 -18.02 -3.61 37.21
C ARG A 348 -16.74 -3.57 36.36
N ALA A 349 -15.74 -4.40 36.66
CA ALA A 349 -14.53 -4.49 35.85
C ALA A 349 -14.82 -4.89 34.38
N LEU A 350 -15.76 -5.80 34.16
CA LEU A 350 -16.23 -6.19 32.82
C LEU A 350 -17.04 -5.09 32.11
N GLN A 351 -17.78 -4.27 32.86
CA GLN A 351 -18.45 -3.07 32.32
C GLN A 351 -17.42 -2.02 31.89
N GLU A 352 -16.44 -1.70 32.73
CA GLU A 352 -15.34 -0.79 32.38
C GLU A 352 -14.55 -1.27 31.16
N GLU A 353 -14.22 -2.56 31.07
CA GLU A 353 -13.52 -3.12 29.91
C GLU A 353 -14.37 -3.00 28.64
N ARG A 354 -15.69 -3.22 28.74
CA ARG A 354 -16.62 -3.03 27.62
C ARG A 354 -16.74 -1.57 27.19
N GLU A 355 -16.81 -0.64 28.13
CA GLU A 355 -16.88 0.80 27.85
C GLU A 355 -15.59 1.31 27.19
N ARG A 356 -14.42 0.87 27.66
CA ARG A 356 -13.12 1.18 27.04
C ARG A 356 -13.07 0.67 25.59
N LYS A 357 -13.51 -0.57 25.32
CA LYS A 357 -13.57 -1.14 23.97
C LYS A 357 -14.58 -0.43 23.05
N LEU A 358 -15.69 0.06 23.60
CA LEU A 358 -16.65 0.87 22.83
C LEU A 358 -16.05 2.23 22.45
N ALA A 359 -15.41 2.91 23.40
CA ALA A 359 -14.72 4.18 23.14
C ALA A 359 -13.58 4.04 22.11
N GLU A 360 -12.80 2.95 22.19
CA GLU A 360 -11.78 2.62 21.19
C GLU A 360 -12.39 2.38 19.79
N LEU A 361 -13.48 1.60 19.71
CA LEU A 361 -14.20 1.36 18.45
C LEU A 361 -14.82 2.63 17.86
N ASP A 362 -15.30 3.56 18.68
CA ASP A 362 -15.84 4.85 18.21
C ASP A 362 -14.73 5.80 17.74
N LEU A 363 -13.60 5.87 18.45
CA LEU A 363 -12.41 6.60 18.00
C LEU A 363 -11.88 6.06 16.66
N LEU A 364 -11.88 4.74 16.46
CA LEU A 364 -11.50 4.11 15.19
C LEU A 364 -12.47 4.46 14.05
N LYS A 365 -13.78 4.52 14.30
CA LYS A 365 -14.78 4.97 13.30
C LYS A 365 -14.56 6.45 12.93
N GLU A 366 -14.29 7.31 13.90
CA GLU A 366 -14.02 8.73 13.64
C GLU A 366 -12.73 8.90 12.83
N ALA A 367 -11.64 8.21 13.18
CA ALA A 367 -10.40 8.22 12.42
C ALA A 367 -10.61 7.70 10.98
N GLN A 368 -11.36 6.60 10.80
CA GLN A 368 -11.70 6.07 9.47
C GLN A 368 -12.49 7.09 8.65
N LYS A 369 -13.49 7.75 9.26
CA LYS A 369 -14.32 8.78 8.60
C LYS A 369 -13.51 10.02 8.21
N GLN A 370 -12.57 10.46 9.07
CA GLN A 370 -11.64 11.55 8.76
C GLN A 370 -10.70 11.17 7.61
N ALA A 371 -10.13 9.96 7.62
CA ALA A 371 -9.26 9.46 6.55
C ALA A 371 -10.01 9.38 5.20
N GLN A 372 -11.26 8.89 5.20
CA GLN A 372 -12.09 8.86 4.00
C GLN A 372 -12.38 10.27 3.47
N ALA A 373 -12.76 11.21 4.34
CA ALA A 373 -13.00 12.60 3.93
C ALA A 373 -11.75 13.30 3.37
N LEU A 374 -10.55 12.96 3.87
CA LEU A 374 -9.28 13.43 3.32
C LEU A 374 -8.98 12.84 1.94
N LEU A 375 -9.26 11.55 1.73
CA LEU A 375 -9.12 10.90 0.41
C LEU A 375 -10.10 11.49 -0.60
N GLU A 376 -11.35 11.73 -0.22
CA GLU A 376 -12.36 12.36 -1.08
C GLU A 376 -11.95 13.81 -1.46
N GLN A 377 -11.36 14.57 -0.53
CA GLN A 377 -10.80 15.90 -0.84
C GLN A 377 -9.57 15.84 -1.75
N ASP A 378 -8.67 14.87 -1.57
CA ASP A 378 -7.49 14.75 -2.43
C ASP A 378 -7.86 14.28 -3.84
N GLU A 379 -8.81 13.35 -3.98
CA GLU A 379 -9.41 13.02 -5.28
C GLU A 379 -10.05 14.24 -5.95
N GLN A 380 -10.85 15.03 -5.22
CA GLN A 380 -11.45 16.24 -5.76
C GLN A 380 -10.38 17.25 -6.22
N ARG A 381 -9.29 17.43 -5.47
CA ARG A 381 -8.16 18.27 -5.87
C ARG A 381 -7.46 17.75 -7.14
N ARG A 382 -7.18 16.45 -7.22
CA ARG A 382 -6.58 15.82 -8.42
C ARG A 382 -7.47 15.98 -9.65
N ARG A 383 -8.79 15.78 -9.50
CA ARG A 383 -9.78 16.00 -10.57
C ARG A 383 -9.81 17.47 -11.02
N GLN A 384 -9.87 18.42 -10.09
CA GLN A 384 -9.82 19.85 -10.39
C GLN A 384 -8.51 20.27 -11.08
N GLN A 385 -7.36 19.75 -10.65
CA GLN A 385 -6.06 19.99 -11.30
C GLN A 385 -6.04 19.41 -12.72
N HIS A 386 -6.59 18.21 -12.94
CA HIS A 386 -6.67 17.61 -14.26
C HIS A 386 -7.60 18.40 -15.20
N GLU A 387 -8.76 18.83 -14.73
CA GLU A 387 -9.66 19.72 -15.48
C GLU A 387 -9.01 21.07 -15.79
N GLN A 388 -8.27 21.69 -14.85
CA GLN A 388 -7.54 22.93 -15.09
C GLN A 388 -6.45 22.75 -16.15
N LEU A 389 -5.69 21.65 -16.09
CA LEU A 389 -4.67 21.32 -17.08
C LEU A 389 -5.27 21.08 -18.46
N GLN A 390 -6.39 20.33 -18.54
CA GLN A 390 -7.09 20.09 -19.79
C GLN A 390 -7.62 21.39 -20.41
N ARG A 391 -8.30 22.24 -19.63
CA ARG A 391 -8.81 23.54 -20.11
C ARG A 391 -7.68 24.47 -20.57
N ALA A 392 -6.53 24.46 -19.88
CA ALA A 392 -5.35 25.22 -20.29
C ALA A 392 -4.78 24.71 -21.62
N LEU A 393 -4.73 23.39 -21.83
CA LEU A 393 -4.32 22.78 -23.09
C LEU A 393 -5.32 23.08 -24.22
N GLU A 394 -6.62 23.05 -23.96
CA GLU A 394 -7.66 23.44 -24.93
C GLU A 394 -7.55 24.91 -25.35
N VAL A 395 -7.19 25.82 -24.44
CA VAL A 395 -6.91 27.23 -24.77
C VAL A 395 -5.65 27.35 -25.62
N GLN A 396 -4.53 26.72 -25.23
CA GLN A 396 -3.29 26.74 -26.00
C GLN A 396 -3.44 26.14 -27.41
N LEU A 397 -4.27 25.11 -27.57
CA LEU A 397 -4.59 24.54 -28.87
C LEU A 397 -5.36 25.55 -29.75
N ARG A 398 -6.35 26.26 -29.20
CA ARG A 398 -7.08 27.30 -29.95
C ARG A 398 -6.18 28.48 -30.32
N GLU A 399 -5.36 28.97 -29.39
CA GLU A 399 -4.38 30.02 -29.66
C GLU A 399 -3.40 29.63 -30.77
N ALA A 400 -2.95 28.36 -30.79
CA ALA A 400 -2.10 27.82 -31.85
C ALA A 400 -2.84 27.63 -33.19
N GLU A 401 -4.13 27.27 -33.18
CA GLU A 401 -4.96 27.18 -34.38
C GLU A 401 -5.25 28.57 -34.98
N GLU A 402 -5.63 29.55 -34.15
CA GLU A 402 -5.83 30.95 -34.56
C GLU A 402 -4.54 31.57 -35.11
N ALA A 403 -3.39 31.33 -34.46
CA ALA A 403 -2.09 31.76 -34.97
C ALA A 403 -1.74 31.11 -36.31
N ARG A 404 -2.05 29.83 -36.51
CA ARG A 404 -1.84 29.13 -37.79
C ARG A 404 -2.75 29.67 -38.89
N VAL A 405 -4.02 29.96 -38.60
CA VAL A 405 -4.96 30.56 -39.57
C VAL A 405 -4.51 31.98 -39.94
N SER A 406 -4.09 32.79 -38.97
CA SER A 406 -3.54 34.13 -39.20
C SER A 406 -2.29 34.08 -40.10
N MET A 407 -1.33 33.21 -39.78
CA MET A 407 -0.12 33.02 -40.59
C MET A 407 -0.42 32.47 -42.00
N GLN A 408 -1.43 31.61 -42.16
CA GLN A 408 -1.89 31.15 -43.48
C GLN A 408 -2.48 32.30 -44.31
N ALA A 409 -3.24 33.21 -43.69
CA ALA A 409 -3.78 34.39 -44.38
C ALA A 409 -2.68 35.37 -44.81
N GLU A 410 -1.66 35.61 -43.96
CA GLU A 410 -0.50 36.42 -44.32
C GLU A 410 0.31 35.80 -45.48
N MET A 411 0.56 34.48 -45.41
CA MET A 411 1.25 33.75 -46.48
C MET A 411 0.50 33.82 -47.82
N ALA A 412 -0.84 33.70 -47.81
CA ALA A 412 -1.65 33.82 -49.02
C ALA A 412 -1.58 35.23 -49.65
N LEU A 413 -1.57 36.29 -48.83
CA LEU A 413 -1.36 37.66 -49.31
C LEU A 413 0.03 37.84 -49.92
N LYS A 414 1.07 37.25 -49.32
CA LYS A 414 2.44 37.28 -49.86
C LYS A 414 2.59 36.48 -51.16
N GLU A 415 1.86 35.37 -51.30
CA GLU A 415 1.82 34.60 -52.54
C GLU A 415 1.12 35.37 -53.67
N GLU A 416 0.04 36.09 -53.38
CA GLU A 416 -0.64 36.93 -54.37
C GLU A 416 0.22 38.13 -54.81
N GLU A 417 0.92 38.79 -53.87
CA GLU A 417 1.93 39.80 -54.19
C GLU A 417 3.03 39.24 -55.11
N ALA A 418 3.55 38.05 -54.80
CA ALA A 418 4.57 37.38 -55.60
C ALA A 418 4.04 36.92 -56.97
N GLU A 419 2.77 36.54 -57.10
CA GLU A 419 2.14 36.29 -58.40
C GLU A 419 2.08 37.56 -59.27
N ARG A 420 1.65 38.69 -58.69
CA ARG A 420 1.57 39.98 -59.40
C ARG A 420 2.97 40.41 -59.88
N GLN A 421 4.00 40.20 -59.07
CA GLN A 421 5.41 40.42 -59.47
C GLN A 421 5.86 39.47 -60.58
N ARG A 422 5.57 38.16 -60.48
CA ARG A 422 5.92 37.17 -61.52
C ARG A 422 5.27 37.48 -62.87
N LYS A 423 3.98 37.83 -62.88
CA LYS A 423 3.27 38.28 -64.09
C LYS A 423 3.94 39.51 -64.72
N ARG A 424 4.37 40.48 -63.91
CA ARG A 424 5.07 41.68 -64.39
C ARG A 424 6.47 41.39 -64.95
N ILE A 425 7.20 40.41 -64.41
CA ILE A 425 8.47 39.96 -64.99
C ILE A 425 8.24 39.32 -66.36
N GLN A 426 7.22 38.46 -66.47
CA GLN A 426 6.87 37.76 -67.70
C GLN A 426 6.47 38.72 -68.86
N GLU A 427 5.76 39.81 -68.55
CA GLU A 427 5.47 40.90 -69.50
C GLU A 427 6.75 41.58 -70.04
N LEU A 428 7.78 41.73 -69.20
CA LEU A 428 9.06 42.36 -69.56
C LEU A 428 9.94 41.40 -70.37
N GLU A 429 9.94 40.11 -70.03
CA GLU A 429 10.64 39.05 -70.79
C GLU A 429 10.07 38.91 -72.21
N GLU A 430 8.74 38.95 -72.38
CA GLU A 430 8.12 39.00 -73.72
C GLU A 430 8.52 40.26 -74.50
N MET A 431 8.62 41.42 -73.84
CA MET A 431 9.03 42.67 -74.48
C MET A 431 10.50 42.62 -74.91
N GLN A 432 11.39 42.08 -74.07
CA GLN A 432 12.80 41.86 -74.40
C GLN A 432 12.92 40.93 -75.62
N LYS A 433 12.21 39.80 -75.63
CA LYS A 433 12.26 38.84 -76.73
C LYS A 433 11.88 39.46 -78.08
N ARG A 434 10.83 40.31 -78.11
CA ARG A 434 10.42 41.03 -79.33
C ARG A 434 11.46 42.05 -79.81
N LEU A 435 12.22 42.66 -78.89
CA LEU A 435 13.36 43.53 -79.21
C LEU A 435 14.55 42.74 -79.77
N GLU A 436 14.85 41.57 -79.21
CA GLU A 436 15.90 40.67 -79.71
C GLU A 436 15.58 40.12 -81.11
N GLU A 437 14.33 39.73 -81.35
CA GLU A 437 13.86 39.29 -82.69
C GLU A 437 13.97 40.40 -83.74
N ALA A 438 13.69 41.66 -83.38
CA ALA A 438 13.87 42.81 -84.27
C ALA A 438 15.35 43.09 -84.57
N LEU A 439 16.21 43.05 -83.54
CA LEU A 439 17.65 43.25 -83.68
C LEU A 439 18.29 42.16 -84.57
N GLN A 440 17.85 40.91 -84.46
CA GLN A 440 18.32 39.81 -85.32
C GLN A 440 17.94 40.02 -86.80
N GLN A 441 16.79 40.64 -87.09
CA GLN A 441 16.39 40.97 -88.46
C GLN A 441 17.28 42.07 -89.06
N GLU A 442 17.64 43.11 -88.29
CA GLU A 442 18.60 44.14 -88.75
C GLU A 442 19.99 43.56 -89.02
N ILE A 443 20.49 42.71 -88.10
CA ILE A 443 21.80 42.04 -88.26
C ILE A 443 21.81 41.14 -89.50
N LYS A 444 20.70 40.47 -89.82
CA LYS A 444 20.60 39.66 -91.03
C LYS A 444 20.66 40.52 -92.30
N ALA A 445 19.87 41.59 -92.36
CA ALA A 445 19.82 42.48 -93.53
C ALA A 445 21.19 43.08 -93.89
N ARG A 446 22.01 43.45 -92.88
CA ARG A 446 23.38 43.93 -93.12
C ARG A 446 24.32 42.86 -93.68
N ARG A 447 24.24 41.61 -93.18
CA ARG A 447 25.08 40.51 -93.67
C ARG A 447 24.77 40.16 -95.12
N ASP A 448 23.50 40.23 -95.50
CA ASP A 448 23.07 40.03 -96.88
C ASP A 448 23.65 41.15 -97.79
N GLU A 449 23.65 42.42 -97.34
CA GLU A 449 24.29 43.56 -98.06
C GLU A 449 25.82 43.39 -98.24
N GLU A 450 26.52 42.96 -97.18
CA GLU A 450 27.96 42.74 -97.20
C GLU A 450 28.36 41.59 -98.14
N ALA A 451 27.56 40.52 -98.20
CA ALA A 451 27.79 39.39 -99.10
C ALA A 451 27.73 39.81 -100.59
N PHE A 452 26.77 40.66 -100.98
CA PHE A 452 26.67 41.14 -102.36
C PHE A 452 27.88 42.01 -102.78
N ARG A 453 28.42 42.84 -101.88
CA ARG A 453 29.66 43.59 -102.17
C ARG A 453 30.87 42.68 -102.32
N TYR A 454 30.99 41.63 -101.51
CA TYR A 454 32.12 40.71 -101.56
C TYR A 454 32.14 39.91 -102.88
N ALA A 455 30.96 39.47 -103.36
CA ALA A 455 30.83 38.80 -104.66
C ALA A 455 31.23 39.70 -105.85
N GLN A 456 30.91 41.00 -105.79
CA GLN A 456 31.27 41.97 -106.84
C GLN A 456 32.79 42.22 -106.92
N ALA A 457 33.50 42.16 -105.79
CA ALA A 457 34.95 42.35 -105.76
C ALA A 457 35.73 41.14 -106.33
N GLY A 458 35.23 39.92 -106.14
CA GLY A 458 35.91 38.70 -106.61
C GLY A 458 36.04 38.61 -108.14
N LEU A 459 34.95 38.90 -108.86
CA LEU A 459 34.91 38.80 -110.33
C LEU A 459 35.91 39.74 -111.03
N LEU A 460 36.15 40.94 -110.49
CA LEU A 460 37.09 41.90 -111.07
C LEU A 460 38.56 41.51 -110.85
N ALA A 461 38.87 40.78 -109.78
CA ALA A 461 40.24 40.29 -109.53
C ALA A 461 40.61 39.11 -110.45
N GLU A 462 39.65 38.26 -110.81
CA GLU A 462 39.89 37.06 -111.63
C GLU A 462 40.17 37.39 -113.11
N GLU A 463 39.73 38.56 -113.61
CA GLU A 463 40.09 39.07 -114.93
C GLU A 463 41.52 39.63 -114.97
N GLU A 464 41.98 40.31 -113.90
CA GLU A 464 43.28 40.98 -113.87
C GLU A 464 44.47 40.01 -113.77
N GLU A 465 44.32 38.90 -113.03
CA GLU A 465 45.31 37.81 -112.96
C GLU A 465 45.53 37.14 -114.33
N LYS A 466 44.45 36.83 -115.04
CA LYS A 466 44.51 36.11 -116.34
C LYS A 466 45.17 36.96 -117.43
N MET A 467 45.01 38.28 -117.38
CA MET A 467 45.72 39.21 -118.27
C MET A 467 47.24 39.22 -118.01
N LYS A 468 47.65 39.24 -116.73
CA LYS A 468 49.07 39.28 -116.30
C LYS A 468 49.83 37.98 -116.57
N ALA A 469 49.14 36.83 -116.61
CA ALA A 469 49.74 35.54 -116.92
C ALA A 469 50.17 35.42 -118.40
N LEU A 470 49.40 36.00 -119.33
CA LEU A 470 49.66 35.88 -120.78
C LEU A 470 50.86 36.70 -121.25
N MET A 471 51.08 37.92 -120.72
CA MET A 471 52.16 38.78 -121.19
C MET A 471 53.56 38.24 -120.90
N ARG A 472 53.79 37.64 -119.72
CA ARG A 472 55.12 37.08 -119.37
C ARG A 472 55.55 35.94 -120.30
N LEU A 473 54.58 35.11 -120.71
CA LEU A 473 54.81 33.99 -121.63
C LEU A 473 55.15 34.47 -123.06
N GLN A 474 54.84 35.72 -123.39
CA GLN A 474 55.20 36.34 -124.66
C GLN A 474 56.62 36.93 -124.63
N GLU A 475 56.98 37.64 -123.55
CA GLU A 475 58.31 38.24 -123.38
C GLU A 475 59.44 37.17 -123.38
N GLU A 476 59.23 36.03 -122.72
CA GLU A 476 60.22 34.93 -122.68
C GLU A 476 60.49 34.27 -124.05
N GLN A 477 59.58 34.39 -125.03
CA GLN A 477 59.79 33.84 -126.38
C GLN A 477 60.61 34.77 -127.28
N GLU A 478 60.53 36.10 -127.09
CA GLU A 478 61.16 37.07 -127.99
C GLU A 478 62.68 37.17 -127.79
N GLU A 479 63.20 37.02 -126.55
CA GLU A 479 64.65 36.97 -126.29
C GLU A 479 65.35 35.80 -127.01
N TYR A 480 64.69 34.65 -127.11
CA TYR A 480 65.25 33.46 -127.77
C TYR A 480 65.43 33.67 -129.29
N ILE A 481 64.50 34.41 -129.90
CA ILE A 481 64.55 34.77 -131.32
C ILE A 481 65.66 35.80 -131.57
N LEU A 482 65.81 36.80 -130.70
CA LEU A 482 66.83 37.85 -130.79
C LEU A 482 68.28 37.31 -130.74
N LYS A 483 68.51 36.25 -129.97
CA LYS A 483 69.82 35.59 -129.86
C LYS A 483 70.20 34.86 -131.17
N THR A 484 69.25 34.10 -131.71
CA THR A 484 69.43 33.26 -132.92
C THR A 484 69.64 34.09 -134.21
N GLN A 485 69.15 35.33 -134.26
CA GLN A 485 69.30 36.17 -135.45
C GLN A 485 70.70 36.80 -135.62
N ARG A 486 71.48 36.95 -134.54
CA ARG A 486 72.81 37.60 -134.60
C ARG A 486 73.86 36.71 -135.28
N GLU A 487 73.92 35.43 -134.93
CA GLU A 487 74.79 34.43 -135.58
C GLU A 487 74.50 34.31 -137.09
N LYS A 488 73.24 34.54 -137.50
CA LYS A 488 72.81 34.53 -138.90
C LYS A 488 73.28 35.77 -139.70
N GLN A 489 73.61 36.88 -139.04
CA GLN A 489 74.13 38.07 -139.73
C GLN A 489 75.61 37.91 -140.10
N GLU A 490 76.42 37.27 -139.26
CA GLU A 490 77.86 37.05 -139.51
C GLU A 490 78.07 36.10 -140.71
N LEU A 491 77.39 34.95 -140.73
CA LEU A 491 77.41 34.01 -141.86
C LEU A 491 76.92 34.63 -143.18
N LYS A 492 76.05 35.64 -143.13
CA LYS A 492 75.57 36.32 -144.35
C LYS A 492 76.61 37.28 -144.93
N GLN A 493 77.41 37.95 -144.10
CA GLN A 493 78.51 38.79 -144.58
C GLN A 493 79.61 37.94 -145.26
N GLU A 494 79.83 36.71 -144.80
CA GLU A 494 80.70 35.74 -145.47
C GLU A 494 80.16 35.29 -146.84
N MET A 495 78.84 35.11 -146.96
CA MET A 495 78.14 34.87 -148.23
C MET A 495 78.28 36.05 -149.22
N GLU A 496 78.23 37.29 -148.75
CA GLU A 496 78.42 38.47 -149.60
C GLU A 496 79.87 38.59 -150.12
N ALA A 497 80.87 38.12 -149.37
CA ALA A 497 82.24 37.99 -149.88
C ALA A 497 82.34 36.90 -150.98
N LYS A 498 81.70 35.74 -150.79
CA LYS A 498 81.68 34.65 -151.77
C LYS A 498 80.88 34.97 -153.04
N SER A 499 79.80 35.75 -152.95
CA SER A 499 79.02 36.17 -154.12
C SER A 499 79.80 37.12 -155.04
N ARG A 500 80.66 38.00 -154.49
CA ARG A 500 81.49 38.92 -155.30
C ARG A 500 82.51 38.17 -156.16
N SER A 501 83.01 37.01 -155.68
CA SER A 501 83.81 36.09 -156.49
C SER A 501 83.01 35.38 -157.60
N LEU A 502 81.69 35.39 -157.55
CA LEU A 502 80.79 34.74 -158.50
C LEU A 502 80.39 35.69 -159.65
N ASP A 503 80.21 36.98 -159.35
CA ASP A 503 80.13 38.06 -160.35
C ASP A 503 81.36 38.06 -161.27
N GLU A 504 82.54 37.82 -160.70
CA GLU A 504 83.83 37.78 -161.41
C GLU A 504 83.93 36.58 -162.37
N ALA A 505 83.32 35.44 -162.02
CA ALA A 505 83.23 34.26 -162.87
C ALA A 505 82.15 34.39 -163.97
N GLN A 506 81.04 35.08 -163.71
CA GLN A 506 79.99 35.28 -164.73
C GLN A 506 80.42 36.26 -165.84
N ARG A 507 81.28 37.24 -165.55
CA ARG A 507 81.89 38.09 -166.60
C ARG A 507 82.67 37.29 -167.64
N GLN A 508 83.41 36.26 -167.22
CA GLN A 508 84.11 35.35 -168.14
C GLN A 508 83.14 34.49 -168.99
N LEU A 509 81.85 34.41 -168.61
CA LEU A 509 80.80 33.75 -169.38
C LEU A 509 80.18 34.66 -170.46
N GLU A 510 80.31 35.99 -170.36
CA GLU A 510 79.86 36.95 -171.38
C GLU A 510 80.66 36.75 -172.69
N GLU A 511 81.97 36.61 -172.56
CA GLU A 511 82.94 36.64 -173.66
C GLU A 511 82.84 35.43 -174.61
N VAL A 512 82.61 34.23 -174.07
CA VAL A 512 82.42 33.02 -174.88
C VAL A 512 81.05 33.01 -175.59
N ARG A 513 80.01 33.55 -174.96
CA ARG A 513 78.67 33.66 -175.57
C ARG A 513 78.64 34.67 -176.71
N ALA A 514 79.34 35.79 -176.56
CA ALA A 514 79.48 36.81 -177.60
C ALA A 514 80.06 36.25 -178.91
N ASN A 515 81.00 35.29 -178.84
CA ASN A 515 81.59 34.69 -180.04
C ASN A 515 80.79 33.53 -180.63
N ARG A 516 80.04 32.75 -179.84
CA ARG A 516 79.26 31.61 -180.35
C ARG A 516 78.15 32.04 -181.33
N HIS A 517 77.29 32.98 -180.95
CA HIS A 517 76.12 33.35 -181.77
C HIS A 517 76.40 34.42 -182.84
N ARG A 518 77.62 34.98 -182.91
CA ARG A 518 78.10 35.66 -184.12
C ARG A 518 78.14 34.71 -185.34
N VAL A 519 78.28 33.40 -185.12
CA VAL A 519 78.23 32.39 -186.19
C VAL A 519 76.80 32.06 -186.62
N ASP A 520 75.81 32.10 -185.72
CA ASP A 520 74.38 31.94 -186.07
C ASP A 520 73.87 33.04 -187.01
N GLN A 521 74.47 34.25 -186.96
CA GLN A 521 74.18 35.33 -187.91
C GLN A 521 74.48 34.92 -189.37
N ASP A 522 75.47 34.04 -189.58
CA ASP A 522 75.88 33.58 -190.91
C ASP A 522 75.18 32.27 -191.33
N VAL A 523 74.93 31.34 -190.41
CA VAL A 523 74.41 29.98 -190.73
C VAL A 523 73.07 30.03 -191.48
N VAL A 524 72.10 30.83 -191.03
CA VAL A 524 70.74 30.84 -191.63
C VAL A 524 70.55 31.97 -192.66
N ALA A 525 71.55 32.85 -192.82
CA ALA A 525 71.70 33.64 -194.05
C ALA A 525 71.84 32.74 -195.30
N ALA A 526 72.19 31.45 -195.13
CA ALA A 526 72.13 30.43 -196.18
C ALA A 526 70.70 29.95 -196.53
N GLN A 527 69.72 29.95 -195.61
CA GLN A 527 68.32 29.70 -195.98
C GLN A 527 67.64 30.93 -196.57
N ARG A 528 68.13 32.15 -196.30
CA ARG A 528 67.83 33.33 -197.15
C ARG A 528 68.25 33.12 -198.63
N LYS A 529 69.11 32.13 -198.92
CA LYS A 529 69.49 31.70 -200.29
C LYS A 529 68.75 30.47 -200.81
N LEU A 530 67.95 29.78 -200.00
CA LEU A 530 66.98 28.77 -200.41
C LEU A 530 65.59 29.25 -199.92
N ARG A 531 64.85 30.04 -200.71
CA ARG A 531 64.66 29.87 -202.18
C ARG A 531 64.52 28.36 -202.47
N GLN A 532 65.00 27.82 -203.58
CA GLN A 532 64.40 28.02 -204.90
C GLN A 532 63.07 27.25 -205.04
N ALA A 533 62.26 27.24 -203.98
CA ALA A 533 60.81 27.15 -204.02
C ALA A 533 60.27 28.60 -203.93
N SER A 534 59.89 29.30 -205.00
CA SER A 534 59.52 28.87 -206.37
C SER A 534 58.44 27.80 -206.47
N THR A 535 57.92 27.30 -205.34
CA THR A 535 56.71 26.47 -205.29
C THR A 535 55.69 27.17 -204.40
N ASN A 536 54.74 27.92 -204.95
CA ASN A 536 54.53 28.16 -206.38
C ASN A 536 54.01 29.60 -206.56
N VAL A 537 54.33 30.28 -207.67
CA VAL A 537 53.51 30.19 -208.90
C VAL A 537 52.04 30.28 -208.49
N LYS A 538 51.46 31.48 -208.55
CA LYS A 538 50.73 31.94 -209.75
C LYS A 538 49.65 30.95 -210.23
N HIS A 539 49.11 30.10 -209.35
CA HIS A 539 48.14 29.07 -209.73
C HIS A 539 46.76 29.22 -209.07
N TRP A 540 46.70 29.53 -207.77
CA TRP A 540 45.45 29.96 -207.11
C TRP A 540 45.61 31.38 -206.55
N ASN A 541 45.45 32.46 -207.35
CA ASN A 541 44.31 32.87 -208.20
C ASN A 541 43.21 33.46 -207.30
N VAL A 542 42.97 34.78 -207.24
CA VAL A 542 42.65 35.71 -208.35
C VAL A 542 41.34 35.36 -209.08
N GLN A 543 40.67 34.25 -208.72
CA GLN A 543 39.38 33.83 -209.29
C GLN A 543 38.16 34.10 -208.40
N MET A 544 38.34 34.62 -207.17
CA MET A 544 37.26 34.74 -206.17
C MET A 544 37.37 35.98 -205.26
N ASN A 545 38.18 36.99 -205.58
CA ASN A 545 37.72 38.20 -206.26
C ASN A 545 36.24 38.23 -206.75
N ARG A 546 35.55 39.31 -206.37
CA ARG A 546 34.27 39.89 -206.89
C ARG A 546 32.96 39.51 -206.18
N LEU A 547 32.15 40.56 -205.98
CA LEU A 547 31.06 40.75 -205.00
C LEU A 547 31.59 40.88 -203.55
N MET A 548 31.07 41.74 -202.65
CA MET A 548 30.09 42.83 -202.84
C MET A 548 30.46 44.10 -202.03
N ARG A 549 29.55 44.65 -201.21
CA ARG A 549 29.59 45.98 -200.51
C ARG A 549 28.47 46.02 -199.41
N PRO A 550 28.19 47.09 -198.62
CA PRO A 550 28.63 48.51 -198.69
C PRO A 550 29.23 49.11 -197.37
N ILE A 551 28.85 50.34 -196.98
CA ILE A 551 29.72 51.49 -196.57
C ILE A 551 29.05 52.41 -195.48
N GLY A 552 29.81 53.32 -194.81
CA GLY A 552 29.35 54.35 -193.82
C GLY A 552 28.57 55.57 -194.40
N PRO A 553 28.45 56.78 -193.77
CA PRO A 553 29.37 57.49 -192.82
C PRO A 553 28.69 58.28 -191.62
N GLY A 554 29.39 59.17 -190.89
CA GLY A 554 28.81 60.14 -189.90
C GLY A 554 29.80 60.95 -189.01
N GLU A 555 29.42 62.12 -188.46
CA GLU A 555 30.33 63.16 -187.89
C GLU A 555 30.27 63.49 -186.35
N LYS A 556 31.40 64.02 -185.82
CA LYS A 556 31.61 65.10 -184.78
C LYS A 556 31.21 64.96 -183.28
N ARG A 557 32.23 65.18 -182.40
CA ARG A 557 32.35 65.91 -181.09
C ARG A 557 31.17 65.98 -180.07
N PRO A 558 31.44 66.14 -178.73
CA PRO A 558 32.64 65.83 -177.92
C PRO A 558 32.34 65.09 -176.57
N SER A 559 33.38 64.86 -175.75
CA SER A 559 33.37 64.47 -174.30
C SER A 559 32.86 63.07 -173.84
N LEU A 560 33.78 62.33 -173.17
CA LEU A 560 33.68 61.21 -172.18
C LEU A 560 32.84 59.92 -172.45
N GLY A 561 33.48 58.73 -172.31
CA GLY A 561 32.87 57.49 -171.76
C GLY A 561 33.18 56.10 -172.40
N SER A 562 33.65 55.10 -171.60
CA SER A 562 33.53 53.61 -171.75
C SER A 562 34.20 52.81 -172.92
N SER A 563 34.32 51.45 -172.94
CA SER A 563 34.52 50.38 -171.90
C SER A 563 34.73 48.94 -172.47
N PHE A 564 35.38 48.04 -171.70
CA PHE A 564 35.37 46.53 -171.65
C PHE A 564 35.68 45.55 -172.84
N SER A 565 36.57 44.55 -172.57
CA SER A 565 36.60 43.08 -172.95
C SER A 565 36.60 42.56 -174.43
N SER A 566 37.12 41.36 -174.83
CA SER A 566 38.02 40.31 -174.24
C SER A 566 38.36 39.12 -175.22
N PHE A 567 39.48 38.37 -175.01
CA PHE A 567 39.79 36.93 -175.41
C PHE A 567 40.06 36.56 -176.91
N GLN A 568 40.66 35.40 -177.35
CA GLN A 568 41.70 34.42 -176.87
C GLN A 568 42.00 33.31 -177.97
N ILE A 569 42.97 32.37 -177.76
CA ILE A 569 43.20 31.02 -178.42
C ILE A 569 43.87 31.01 -179.83
N PRO A 570 44.62 29.95 -180.30
CA PRO A 570 45.13 28.67 -179.70
C PRO A 570 46.69 28.70 -179.59
N THR A 571 47.61 27.70 -179.73
CA THR A 571 47.81 26.22 -179.98
C THR A 571 49.31 25.93 -179.65
N GLN A 572 49.98 24.77 -179.52
CA GLN A 572 49.87 23.29 -179.23
C GLN A 572 51.35 22.91 -178.75
N ARG A 573 52.03 21.75 -178.61
CA ARG A 573 52.01 20.25 -178.69
C ARG A 573 53.39 19.78 -178.06
N ASP A 574 53.91 18.55 -177.91
CA ASP A 574 53.58 17.10 -177.76
C ASP A 574 54.93 16.40 -177.37
N PRO A 575 55.00 15.08 -177.05
CA PRO A 575 54.44 14.29 -175.92
C PRO A 575 55.38 14.38 -174.68
N GLY A 576 55.45 13.52 -173.63
CA GLY A 576 54.62 12.41 -173.12
C GLY A 576 55.45 11.27 -172.47
N LEU A 577 54.80 10.42 -171.63
CA LEU A 577 55.30 9.22 -170.91
C LEU A 577 56.22 9.47 -169.67
N ARG A 578 55.99 8.88 -168.46
CA ARG A 578 55.00 7.87 -167.99
C ARG A 578 54.79 7.89 -166.45
N LEU A 579 53.53 7.71 -165.98
CA LEU A 579 53.07 7.12 -164.68
C LEU A 579 53.43 7.88 -163.35
N ARG A 580 52.72 7.75 -162.19
CA ARG A 580 51.58 6.90 -161.75
C ARG A 580 50.76 7.48 -160.54
N ARG A 581 49.42 7.44 -160.62
CA ARG A 581 48.35 7.10 -159.60
C ARG A 581 48.32 7.56 -158.10
N ARG A 582 47.06 7.86 -157.65
CA ARG A 582 46.33 7.46 -156.38
C ARG A 582 46.75 8.06 -155.00
N SER A 583 45.95 8.06 -153.92
CA SER A 583 44.46 8.02 -153.68
C SER A 583 44.06 8.04 -152.17
N GLY A 584 42.91 8.67 -151.81
CA GLY A 584 42.12 8.42 -150.56
C GLY A 584 42.63 9.08 -149.26
N SER A 585 41.90 9.10 -148.12
CA SER A 585 40.45 8.87 -147.82
C SER A 585 40.19 8.85 -146.28
N GLU A 586 39.10 9.49 -145.78
CA GLU A 586 38.20 9.08 -144.62
C GLU A 586 38.84 8.88 -143.19
N ASP A 587 38.20 8.92 -142.00
CA ASP A 587 36.92 9.46 -141.45
C ASP A 587 36.88 9.45 -139.86
N GLN A 588 35.90 10.15 -139.23
CA GLN A 588 35.09 9.87 -137.98
C GLN A 588 35.59 9.74 -136.47
N ASP A 589 34.82 10.41 -135.56
CA ASP A 589 34.04 10.00 -134.30
C ASP A 589 34.53 9.69 -132.82
N GLU A 590 33.81 10.30 -131.83
CA GLU A 590 33.09 9.82 -130.55
C GLU A 590 33.58 9.62 -129.04
N GLU A 591 32.62 9.87 -128.08
CA GLU A 591 32.16 9.27 -126.75
C GLU A 591 32.59 9.52 -125.23
N SER A 592 31.61 9.35 -124.26
CA SER A 592 31.60 9.02 -122.75
C SER A 592 31.47 10.11 -121.58
N LYS A 593 31.24 9.94 -120.21
CA LYS A 593 30.38 9.21 -119.14
C LYS A 593 30.76 9.67 -117.64
N GLU A 594 30.27 9.41 -116.38
CA GLU A 594 29.12 8.86 -115.48
C GLU A 594 29.50 9.12 -113.91
N ASN A 595 28.91 8.89 -112.66
CA ASN A 595 27.72 8.39 -111.82
C ASN A 595 27.86 8.75 -110.24
N VAL A 596 27.20 8.25 -109.11
CA VAL A 596 25.80 8.24 -108.48
C VAL A 596 25.67 7.80 -106.91
N ASP A 597 24.59 8.17 -106.12
CA ASP A 597 23.95 7.66 -104.79
C ASP A 597 24.16 8.26 -103.31
N THR A 598 23.51 7.71 -102.21
CA THR A 598 22.94 8.37 -100.95
C THR A 598 22.58 7.49 -99.63
N ARG A 599 22.07 8.08 -98.48
CA ARG A 599 21.27 7.56 -97.24
C ARG A 599 22.00 7.19 -95.88
N ALA A 600 21.47 6.87 -94.65
CA ALA A 600 20.29 7.12 -93.68
C ALA A 600 20.50 6.32 -92.31
N GLY A 601 19.79 6.26 -91.11
CA GLY A 601 18.65 6.92 -90.34
C GLY A 601 18.11 6.13 -89.04
N CYS A 602 17.42 6.76 -88.03
CA CYS A 602 16.48 6.23 -86.90
C CYS A 602 16.98 5.41 -85.62
N ASP A 603 16.28 5.16 -84.44
CA ASP A 603 15.24 5.86 -83.55
C ASP A 603 14.84 5.17 -82.13
N LEU A 604 14.11 5.91 -81.22
CA LEU A 604 13.11 5.58 -80.08
C LEU A 604 13.28 4.79 -78.68
N GLU A 605 12.75 5.40 -77.56
CA GLU A 605 11.89 4.98 -76.35
C GLU A 605 12.10 4.02 -75.07
N LYS A 606 11.60 4.49 -73.87
CA LYS A 606 10.80 3.88 -72.69
C LYS A 606 11.23 2.84 -71.54
N ARG A 607 10.90 3.16 -70.25
CA ARG A 607 10.29 2.37 -69.06
C ARG A 607 11.05 1.25 -68.23
N HIS A 608 10.67 0.70 -67.03
CA HIS A 608 9.97 1.07 -65.72
C HIS A 608 9.97 -0.04 -64.57
N SER A 609 9.75 0.34 -63.26
CA SER A 609 8.97 -0.30 -62.10
C SER A 609 9.38 -1.54 -61.19
N HIS A 610 9.06 -1.45 -59.85
CA HIS A 610 8.69 -2.49 -58.80
C HIS A 610 9.69 -3.59 -58.25
N ALA A 611 9.54 -4.38 -57.14
CA ALA A 611 8.79 -4.49 -55.81
C ALA A 611 9.23 -5.82 -55.03
N SER A 612 8.85 -6.29 -53.80
CA SER A 612 8.51 -5.80 -52.41
C SER A 612 8.34 -6.99 -51.36
N ASN A 613 8.30 -6.73 -50.03
CA ASN A 613 7.93 -7.58 -48.82
C ASN A 613 8.91 -8.71 -48.34
N GLY A 614 8.89 -9.29 -47.12
CA GLY A 614 8.07 -9.21 -45.85
C GLY A 614 8.94 -9.23 -44.55
N ASP A 615 8.67 -9.87 -43.39
CA ASP A 615 7.55 -10.70 -42.84
C ASP A 615 7.63 -10.96 -41.27
N MET A 616 6.97 -12.00 -40.69
CA MET A 616 6.69 -12.31 -39.23
C MET A 616 7.78 -13.15 -38.44
N ASP A 617 7.69 -13.61 -37.15
CA ASP A 617 6.58 -13.92 -36.19
C ASP A 617 7.02 -14.04 -34.68
N ILE A 618 6.09 -14.30 -33.73
CA ILE A 618 6.31 -14.56 -32.27
C ILE A 618 5.59 -15.86 -31.81
N PRO A 619 5.89 -16.41 -30.60
CA PRO A 619 4.95 -16.24 -29.47
C PRO A 619 5.59 -16.01 -28.08
#